data_AF-A0AA38P2M7-F1
#
_entry.id   AF-A0AA38P2M7-F1
#
_cell.length_a   1.000
_cell.length_b   1.000
_cell.length_c   1.000
_cell.angle_alpha   90.00
_cell.angle_beta   90.00
_cell.angle_gamma   90.00
#
_symmetry.space_group_name_H-M   'P 1'
#
loop_
_entity.id
_entity.type
_entity.pdbx_description
1 polymer ?
#
loop_
_entity_poly.entity_id
_entity_poly.type
_entity_poly.pdbx_seq_one_letter_code
_entity_poly.pdbx_strand_id
1 'polypeptide(L)'
;MSSNYTSIQTLPDDQRFNGENFVSFKDIILPTGRLRGLDLYWEGRVTNPYNTPSPYTAPTTPTAVNDPNPTKLEYDLRESVAYLTLWMNIKNPDGLGIP
;
A
#
# COMPACT_ATOMS: atom_id res chain seq x y z
N MET A 1 -7.56 -15.40 -14.34
CA MET A 1 -7.90 -14.00 -14.09
C MET A 1 -6.65 -13.33 -13.53
N SER A 2 -6.03 -12.40 -14.25
CA SER A 2 -4.86 -11.69 -13.71
C SER A 2 -5.35 -10.73 -12.63
N SER A 3 -5.06 -11.03 -11.38
CA SER A 3 -5.32 -10.13 -10.26
C SER A 3 -4.53 -8.84 -10.49
N ASN A 4 -5.21 -7.72 -10.73
CA ASN A 4 -4.60 -6.42 -11.04
C ASN A 4 -4.12 -5.70 -9.76
N TYR A 5 -3.47 -6.44 -8.85
CA TYR A 5 -3.02 -5.94 -7.55
C TYR A 5 -1.91 -4.89 -7.67
N THR A 6 -1.29 -4.79 -8.85
CA THR A 6 -0.27 -3.79 -9.17
C THR A 6 -0.82 -2.48 -9.71
N SER A 7 -2.14 -2.38 -9.99
CA SER A 7 -2.71 -1.09 -10.39
C SER A 7 -2.78 -0.13 -9.20
N ILE A 8 -2.56 1.14 -9.47
CA ILE A 8 -2.79 2.23 -8.51
C ILE A 8 -4.28 2.54 -8.51
N GLN A 9 -4.93 2.47 -7.36
CA GLN A 9 -6.32 2.87 -7.25
C GLN A 9 -6.41 4.37 -7.01
N THR A 10 -7.18 5.03 -7.85
CA THR A 10 -7.40 6.46 -7.78
C THR A 10 -8.86 6.72 -7.43
N LEU A 11 -9.09 7.52 -6.40
CA LEU A 11 -10.41 7.96 -5.98
C LEU A 11 -10.91 9.08 -6.91
N PRO A 12 -12.25 9.24 -7.04
CA PRO A 12 -12.86 10.45 -7.57
C PRO A 12 -12.27 11.71 -6.92
N ASP A 13 -12.16 12.80 -7.68
CA ASP A 13 -11.46 14.00 -7.21
C ASP A 13 -12.05 14.55 -5.90
N ASP A 14 -13.37 14.55 -5.74
CA ASP A 14 -14.07 14.98 -4.53
C ASP A 14 -13.80 14.11 -3.29
N GLN A 15 -13.26 12.90 -3.47
CA GLN A 15 -12.96 11.95 -2.39
C GLN A 15 -11.46 11.89 -2.04
N ARG A 16 -10.61 12.55 -2.83
CA ARG A 16 -9.17 12.63 -2.54
C ARG A 16 -8.90 13.55 -1.38
N PHE A 17 -7.87 13.23 -0.60
CA PHE A 17 -7.47 14.02 0.55
C PHE A 17 -6.99 15.40 0.11
N ASN A 18 -7.63 16.44 0.63
CA ASN A 18 -7.31 17.84 0.36
C ASN A 18 -6.67 18.55 1.55
N GLY A 19 -6.33 17.82 2.63
CA GLY A 19 -5.84 18.38 3.89
C GLY A 19 -6.90 18.50 4.97
N GLU A 20 -8.18 18.37 4.63
CA GLU A 20 -9.29 18.47 5.56
C GLU A 20 -9.94 17.10 5.80
N ASN A 21 -10.56 16.95 6.97
CA ASN A 21 -11.37 15.78 7.33
C ASN A 21 -10.71 14.41 7.03
N PHE A 22 -9.51 14.21 7.59
CA PHE A 22 -8.72 12.99 7.44
C PHE A 22 -9.49 11.70 7.78
N VAL A 23 -10.44 11.77 8.72
CA VAL A 23 -11.26 10.61 9.11
C VAL A 23 -12.10 10.12 7.93
N SER A 24 -12.79 11.02 7.23
CA SER A 24 -13.60 10.64 6.05
C SER A 24 -12.74 10.10 4.91
N PHE A 25 -11.56 10.68 4.68
CA PHE A 25 -10.60 10.13 3.71
C PHE A 25 -10.16 8.70 4.11
N LYS A 26 -9.81 8.51 5.38
CA LYS A 26 -9.37 7.22 5.93
C LYS A 26 -10.44 6.13 5.77
N ASP A 27 -11.70 6.47 6.04
CA ASP A 27 -12.84 5.54 5.91
C ASP A 27 -13.07 5.08 4.46
N ILE A 28 -12.62 5.86 3.48
CA ILE A 28 -12.70 5.50 2.05
C ILE A 28 -11.46 4.71 1.61
N ILE A 29 -10.26 5.22 1.89
CA ILE A 29 -9.01 4.65 1.35
C ILE A 29 -8.65 3.29 1.97
N LEU A 30 -8.97 3.06 3.26
CA LEU A 30 -8.64 1.81 3.94
C LEU A 30 -9.38 0.60 3.35
N PRO A 31 -10.72 0.60 3.19
CA PRO A 31 -11.42 -0.50 2.52
C PRO A 31 -10.89 -0.76 1.11
N THR A 32 -10.58 0.31 0.37
CA THR A 32 -10.00 0.21 -0.98
C THR A 32 -8.65 -0.50 -0.98
N GLY A 33 -7.76 -0.18 -0.05
CA GLY A 33 -6.47 -0.86 0.10
C GLY A 33 -6.58 -2.29 0.59
N ARG A 34 -7.51 -2.56 1.52
CA ARG A 34 -7.74 -3.90 2.08
C ARG A 34 -8.18 -4.92 1.04
N LEU A 35 -9.01 -4.52 0.06
CA LEU A 35 -9.39 -5.38 -1.07
C LEU A 35 -8.17 -5.86 -1.89
N ARG A 36 -7.04 -5.17 -1.77
CA ARG A 36 -5.80 -5.42 -2.51
C ARG A 36 -4.64 -5.86 -1.61
N GLY A 37 -4.87 -6.04 -0.31
CA GLY A 37 -3.81 -6.37 0.66
C GLY A 37 -2.80 -5.25 0.93
N LEU A 38 -3.09 -4.01 0.52
CA LEU A 38 -2.21 -2.86 0.74
C LEU A 38 -2.30 -2.32 2.18
N ASP A 39 -3.39 -2.62 2.88
CA ASP A 39 -3.61 -2.23 4.27
C ASP A 39 -2.49 -2.73 5.20
N LEU A 40 -1.97 -3.92 4.94
CA LEU A 40 -0.85 -4.46 5.71
C LEU A 40 0.43 -3.62 5.59
N TYR A 41 0.68 -3.01 4.43
CA TYR A 41 1.83 -2.11 4.23
C TYR A 41 1.63 -0.80 4.98
N TRP A 42 0.43 -0.22 4.89
CA TRP A 42 0.10 1.03 5.59
C TRP A 42 0.08 0.89 7.12
N GLU A 43 -0.29 -0.29 7.63
CA GLU A 43 -0.27 -0.61 9.05
C GLU A 43 1.11 -1.08 9.56
N GLY A 44 2.12 -1.22 8.69
CA GLY A 44 3.45 -1.71 9.07
C GLY A 44 3.46 -3.18 9.50
N ARG A 45 2.53 -3.98 8.98
CA ARG A 45 2.33 -5.40 9.33
C ARG A 45 2.96 -6.38 8.35
N VAL A 46 3.63 -5.87 7.33
CA VAL A 46 4.41 -6.67 6.39
C VAL A 46 5.85 -6.76 6.89
N THR A 47 6.37 -7.99 6.94
CA THR A 47 7.77 -8.26 7.23
C THR A 47 8.64 -7.69 6.11
N ASN A 48 9.56 -6.79 6.44
CA ASN A 48 10.54 -6.27 5.48
C ASN A 48 11.66 -7.32 5.26
N PRO A 49 11.76 -7.95 4.08
CA PRO A 49 12.70 -9.05 3.81
C PRO A 49 14.18 -8.59 3.72
N TYR A 50 14.45 -7.29 3.84
CA TYR A 50 15.79 -6.72 3.92
C TYR A 50 16.26 -6.54 5.36
N ASN A 51 15.34 -6.41 6.32
CA ASN A 51 15.62 -6.12 7.72
C ASN A 51 15.36 -7.31 8.65
N THR A 52 15.09 -8.49 8.10
CA THR A 52 14.80 -9.69 8.90
C THR A 52 16.07 -10.30 9.48
N PRO A 53 16.11 -10.59 10.80
CA PRO A 53 17.20 -11.34 11.41
C PRO A 53 17.30 -12.74 10.78
N SER A 54 18.54 -13.22 10.60
CA SER A 54 18.79 -14.57 10.13
C SER A 54 18.30 -15.61 11.15
N PRO A 55 17.67 -16.73 10.71
CA PRO A 55 17.44 -17.12 9.33
C PRO A 55 16.06 -16.69 8.82
N TYR A 56 16.00 -15.64 7.99
CA TYR A 56 14.85 -15.39 7.13
C TYR A 56 14.92 -16.33 5.93
N THR A 57 13.99 -17.27 5.86
CA THR A 57 13.81 -18.08 4.65
C THR A 57 12.78 -17.37 3.79
N ALA A 58 13.24 -16.61 2.80
CA ALA A 58 12.35 -15.97 1.85
C ALA A 58 11.48 -17.04 1.15
N PRO A 59 10.21 -16.75 0.87
CA PRO A 59 9.39 -17.63 0.05
C PRO A 59 10.08 -17.91 -1.29
N THR A 60 9.99 -19.13 -1.78
CA THR A 60 10.53 -19.54 -3.10
C THR A 60 9.47 -19.56 -4.19
N THR A 61 8.21 -19.37 -3.81
CA THR A 61 7.05 -19.30 -4.69
C THR A 61 6.34 -17.96 -4.52
N PRO A 62 5.57 -17.50 -5.53
CA PRO A 62 4.71 -16.33 -5.38
C PRO A 62 3.80 -16.46 -4.17
N THR A 63 3.70 -15.40 -3.39
CA THR A 63 2.86 -15.32 -2.20
C THR A 63 1.50 -14.72 -2.54
N ALA A 64 0.50 -14.93 -1.66
CA ALA A 64 -0.76 -14.22 -1.79
C ALA A 64 -0.53 -12.70 -1.62
N VAL A 65 -1.37 -11.87 -2.22
CA VAL A 65 -1.21 -10.39 -2.18
C VAL A 65 -1.25 -9.84 -0.75
N ASN A 66 -2.04 -10.48 0.12
CA ASN A 66 -2.19 -10.16 1.53
C ASN A 66 -1.32 -11.04 2.45
N ASP A 67 -0.30 -11.71 1.90
CA ASP A 67 0.67 -12.42 2.71
C ASP A 67 1.60 -11.42 3.41
N PRO A 68 1.73 -11.46 4.76
CA PRO A 68 2.61 -10.57 5.50
C PRO A 68 4.10 -10.88 5.30
N ASN A 69 4.47 -11.99 4.64
CA ASN A 69 5.86 -12.39 4.41
C ASN A 69 6.15 -12.55 2.90
N PRO A 70 6.16 -11.46 2.12
CA PRO A 70 6.43 -11.51 0.69
C PRO A 70 7.90 -11.86 0.38
N THR A 71 8.14 -12.29 -0.86
CA THR A 71 9.50 -12.26 -1.41
C THR A 71 10.03 -10.82 -1.54
N LYS A 72 11.35 -10.64 -1.72
CA LYS A 72 11.95 -9.30 -1.92
C LYS A 72 11.31 -8.55 -3.09
N LEU A 73 11.18 -9.22 -4.24
CA LEU A 73 10.56 -8.63 -5.43
C LEU A 73 9.09 -8.24 -5.18
N GLU A 74 8.33 -9.09 -4.50
CA GLU A 74 6.94 -8.79 -4.15
C GLU A 74 6.84 -7.66 -3.15
N TYR A 75 7.75 -7.59 -2.17
CA TYR A 75 7.83 -6.50 -1.21
C TYR A 75 8.01 -5.16 -1.94
N ASP A 76 9.04 -5.04 -2.79
CA ASP A 76 9.34 -3.80 -3.51
C ASP A 76 8.15 -3.34 -4.37
N LEU A 77 7.53 -4.28 -5.10
CA LEU A 77 6.39 -3.99 -5.96
C LEU A 77 5.16 -3.54 -5.16
N ARG A 78 4.80 -4.29 -4.11
CA ARG A 78 3.60 -4.02 -3.32
C ARG A 78 3.76 -2.80 -2.42
N GLU A 79 4.95 -2.55 -1.88
CA GLU A 79 5.28 -1.33 -1.14
C GLU A 79 5.19 -0.10 -2.06
N SER A 80 5.73 -0.19 -3.27
CA SER A 80 5.62 0.89 -4.27
C SER A 80 4.16 1.19 -4.63
N VAL A 81 3.34 0.15 -4.80
CA VAL A 81 1.90 0.32 -5.10
C VAL A 81 1.15 0.89 -3.89
N ALA A 82 1.45 0.44 -2.68
CA ALA A 82 0.87 0.97 -1.45
C ALA A 82 1.19 2.46 -1.28
N TYR A 83 2.46 2.84 -1.52
CA TYR A 83 2.91 4.23 -1.49
C TYR A 83 2.22 5.08 -2.56
N LEU A 84 2.27 4.68 -3.82
CA LEU A 84 1.68 5.43 -4.93
C LEU A 84 0.16 5.53 -4.81
N THR A 85 -0.51 4.53 -4.22
CA THR A 85 -1.94 4.60 -3.95
C THR A 85 -2.28 5.68 -2.92
N LEU A 86 -1.47 5.88 -1.88
CA LEU A 86 -1.69 7.01 -0.98
C LEU A 86 -1.36 8.34 -1.68
N TRP A 87 -0.19 8.41 -2.32
CA TRP A 87 0.30 9.63 -2.98
C TRP A 87 -0.68 10.18 -4.02
N MET A 88 -1.19 9.33 -4.91
CA MET A 88 -2.10 9.73 -5.98
C MET A 88 -3.50 10.13 -5.49
N ASN A 89 -3.83 9.82 -4.24
CA ASN A 89 -5.09 10.19 -3.60
C ASN A 89 -4.98 11.41 -2.68
N ILE A 90 -3.87 12.13 -2.76
CA ILE A 90 -3.66 13.43 -2.12
C ILE A 90 -3.65 14.51 -3.21
N LYS A 91 -4.45 15.57 -3.08
CA LYS A 91 -4.60 16.58 -4.14
C LYS A 91 -3.38 17.47 -4.32
N ASN A 92 -2.71 17.83 -3.22
CA ASN A 92 -1.57 18.73 -3.22
C ASN A 92 -0.59 18.30 -2.11
N PRO A 93 0.14 17.19 -2.31
CA PRO A 93 1.04 16.66 -1.29
C PRO A 93 2.08 17.71 -0.84
N ASP A 94 2.68 18.43 -1.79
CA ASP A 94 3.66 19.50 -1.51
C ASP A 94 3.05 20.61 -0.64
N GLY A 95 1.85 21.09 -0.99
CA GLY A 95 1.17 22.14 -0.22
C GLY A 95 0.66 21.68 1.16
N LEU A 96 0.59 20.37 1.39
CA LEU A 96 0.29 19.75 2.67
C LEU A 96 1.55 19.37 3.46
N GLY A 97 2.74 19.68 2.94
CA GLY A 97 4.02 19.38 3.59
C GLY A 97 4.36 17.89 3.61
N ILE A 98 3.81 17.11 2.68
CA ILE A 98 4.14 15.69 2.51
C ILE A 98 5.27 15.63 1.47
N PRO A 99 6.51 15.29 1.90
CA PRO A 99 7.68 15.28 1.02
C PRO A 99 7.70 14.08 0.06
#